data_AF-A0A7J6UBY1-F1
#
_entry.id   AF-A0A7J6UBY1-F1
#
_cell.length_a   1.000
_cell.length_b   1.000
_cell.length_c   1.000
_cell.angle_alpha   90.00
_cell.angle_beta   90.00
_cell.angle_gamma   90.00
#
_symmetry.space_group_name_H-M   'P 1'
#
loop_
_entity.id
_entity.type
_entity.pdbx_description
1 polymer ?
#
loop_
_entity_poly.entity_id
_entity_poly.type
_entity_poly.pdbx_seq_one_letter_code
_entity_poly.pdbx_strand_id
1 'polypeptide(L)'
;QKNESLGIIQRLTEERDALRKHVQVLESAHRQATGASMQEAQLAQQSNNNSLAAMGQCRMQLETIVAEQKEKMESFKSTITMLKGVADKCQADCREKNKRILEVEKTNIRLTRQLEKARSSSGHGAGLEGTVQSPSPGAGVDDKSQAMTIIEQEEIRAYRLKVKCSICQQNDKQVALQKCMHCFCRTCVNETMIQARNRKCPLCGQRFSESDIRTIHLLEVGE
;
A
#
# COMPACT_ATOMS: atom_id res chain seq x y z
N GLN A 1 13.46 110.56 2.84
CA GLN A 1 13.89 110.10 1.50
C GLN A 1 15.14 109.20 1.52
N LYS A 2 16.39 109.69 1.66
CA LYS A 2 17.59 108.79 1.61
C LYS A 2 17.61 107.65 2.64
N ASN A 3 17.19 107.91 3.89
CA ASN A 3 17.13 106.89 4.95
C ASN A 3 16.02 105.85 4.72
N GLU A 4 14.91 106.23 4.09
CA GLU A 4 13.82 105.29 3.76
C GLU A 4 14.21 104.37 2.59
N SER A 5 14.90 104.92 1.59
CA SER A 5 15.43 104.13 0.46
C SER A 5 16.44 103.07 0.92
N LEU A 6 17.32 103.41 1.87
CA LEU A 6 18.27 102.46 2.46
C LEU A 6 17.56 101.33 3.23
N GLY A 7 16.53 101.65 4.02
CA GLY A 7 15.74 100.65 4.74
C GLY A 7 14.97 99.70 3.82
N ILE A 8 14.50 100.18 2.67
CA ILE A 8 13.85 99.35 1.63
C ILE A 8 14.88 98.40 0.99
N ILE A 9 16.05 98.89 0.62
CA ILE A 9 17.12 98.07 0.02
C ILE A 9 17.57 96.96 0.97
N GLN A 10 17.70 97.26 2.27
CA GLN A 10 18.09 96.27 3.27
C GLN A 10 17.05 95.14 3.41
N ARG A 11 15.76 95.47 3.50
CA ARG A 11 14.68 94.47 3.54
C ARG A 11 14.65 93.60 2.29
N LEU A 12 14.80 94.19 1.10
CA LEU A 12 14.84 93.43 -0.16
C LEU A 12 16.06 92.51 -0.23
N THR A 13 17.18 92.91 0.35
CA THR A 13 18.40 92.08 0.41
C THR A 13 18.22 90.90 1.35
N GLU A 14 17.65 91.12 2.53
CA GLU A 14 17.30 90.08 3.49
C GLU A 14 16.30 89.07 2.91
N GLU A 15 15.28 89.56 2.20
CA GLU A 15 14.27 88.74 1.52
C GLU A 15 14.89 87.92 0.38
N ARG A 16 15.75 88.53 -0.45
CA ARG A 16 16.52 87.82 -1.48
C ARG A 16 17.38 86.70 -0.88
N ASP A 17 18.09 86.97 0.21
CA ASP A 17 18.97 85.99 0.84
C ASP A 17 18.17 84.86 1.53
N ALA A 18 17.00 85.17 2.09
CA ALA A 18 16.06 84.18 2.61
C ALA A 18 15.51 83.26 1.50
N LEU A 19 15.08 83.85 0.37
CA LEU A 19 14.63 83.10 -0.81
C LEU A 19 15.75 82.21 -1.37
N ARG A 20 16.99 82.71 -1.43
CA ARG A 20 18.14 81.93 -1.91
C ARG A 20 18.39 80.70 -1.02
N LYS A 21 18.29 80.86 0.30
CA LYS A 21 18.38 79.73 1.25
C LYS A 21 17.23 78.73 1.05
N HIS A 22 16.00 79.22 0.84
CA HIS A 22 14.85 78.34 0.57
C HIS A 22 15.04 77.53 -0.72
N VAL A 23 15.49 78.16 -1.80
CA VAL A 23 15.80 77.46 -3.07
C VAL A 23 16.86 76.38 -2.83
N GLN A 24 17.93 76.69 -2.11
CA GLN A 24 18.99 75.71 -1.82
C GLN A 24 18.47 74.51 -1.01
N VAL A 25 17.59 74.74 -0.03
CA VAL A 25 16.95 73.67 0.73
C VAL A 25 16.04 72.82 -0.17
N LEU A 26 15.20 73.45 -1.00
CA LEU A 26 14.31 72.75 -1.92
C LEU A 26 15.09 71.90 -2.94
N GLU A 27 16.18 72.42 -3.49
CA GLU A 27 17.05 71.67 -4.39
C GLU A 27 17.69 70.45 -3.69
N SER A 28 18.13 70.61 -2.44
CA SER A 28 18.69 69.50 -1.66
C SER A 28 17.65 68.42 -1.37
N ALA A 29 16.43 68.82 -1.00
CA ALA A 29 15.32 67.91 -0.78
C ALA A 29 14.92 67.18 -2.07
N HIS A 30 14.90 67.89 -3.21
CA HIS A 30 14.60 67.28 -4.51
C HIS A 30 15.68 66.26 -4.92
N ARG A 31 16.96 66.57 -4.72
CA ARG A 31 18.06 65.62 -4.99
C ARG A 31 17.96 64.36 -4.11
N GLN A 32 17.60 64.53 -2.84
CA GLN A 32 17.41 63.39 -1.93
C GLN A 32 16.20 62.54 -2.34
N ALA A 33 15.07 63.16 -2.65
CA ALA A 33 13.85 62.46 -3.07
C ALA A 33 14.05 61.68 -4.39
N THR A 34 14.72 62.29 -5.37
CA THR A 34 15.04 61.62 -6.65
C THR A 34 16.04 60.48 -6.47
N GLY A 35 17.05 60.65 -5.61
CA GLY A 35 17.97 59.59 -5.23
C GLY A 35 17.28 58.40 -4.55
N ALA A 36 16.40 58.67 -3.57
CA ALA A 36 15.62 57.64 -2.89
C ALA A 36 14.70 56.88 -3.86
N SER A 37 13.99 57.60 -4.74
CA SER A 37 13.11 56.99 -5.75
C SER A 37 13.88 56.10 -6.75
N MET A 38 15.07 56.53 -7.21
CA MET A 38 15.91 55.69 -8.07
C MET A 38 16.41 54.44 -7.35
N GLN A 39 16.80 54.56 -6.07
CA GLN A 39 17.26 53.43 -5.28
C GLN A 39 16.14 52.41 -5.04
N GLU A 40 14.92 52.87 -4.73
CA GLU A 40 13.75 52.01 -4.61
C GLU A 40 13.44 51.29 -5.92
N ALA A 41 13.50 51.99 -7.06
CA ALA A 41 13.30 51.39 -8.38
C ALA A 41 14.34 50.31 -8.69
N GLN A 42 15.62 50.55 -8.37
CA GLN A 42 16.69 49.56 -8.54
C GLN A 42 16.48 48.32 -7.68
N LEU A 43 16.11 48.49 -6.40
CA LEU A 43 15.82 47.37 -5.50
C LEU A 43 14.63 46.55 -5.98
N ALA A 44 13.56 47.21 -6.44
CA ALA A 44 12.40 46.55 -7.02
C ALA A 44 12.77 45.75 -8.28
N GLN A 45 13.58 46.32 -9.18
CA GLN A 45 14.05 45.64 -10.38
C GLN A 45 14.94 44.45 -10.04
N GLN A 46 15.85 44.58 -9.07
CA GLN A 46 16.70 43.49 -8.62
C GLN A 46 15.88 42.36 -7.99
N SER A 47 14.89 42.68 -7.16
CA SER A 47 13.97 41.70 -6.58
C SER A 47 13.19 40.96 -7.67
N ASN A 48 12.71 41.67 -8.69
CA ASN A 48 11.99 41.07 -9.81
C ASN A 48 12.89 40.12 -10.62
N ASN A 49 14.13 40.52 -10.92
CA ASN A 49 15.11 39.68 -11.62
C ASN A 49 15.44 38.41 -10.83
N ASN A 50 15.63 38.52 -9.51
CA ASN A 50 15.86 37.37 -8.64
C ASN A 50 14.66 36.41 -8.65
N SER A 51 13.45 36.96 -8.61
CA SER A 51 12.20 36.17 -8.67
C SER A 51 12.07 35.45 -10.01
N LEU A 52 12.40 36.11 -11.12
CA LEU A 52 12.38 35.51 -12.46
C LEU A 52 13.40 34.37 -12.58
N ALA A 53 14.61 34.55 -12.04
CA ALA A 53 15.64 33.51 -12.02
C ALA A 53 15.19 32.29 -11.20
N ALA A 54 14.62 32.50 -10.01
CA ALA A 54 14.10 31.44 -9.17
C ALA A 54 12.95 30.66 -9.85
N MET A 55 12.03 31.38 -10.52
CA MET A 55 10.97 30.75 -11.31
C MET A 55 11.54 29.93 -12.48
N GLY A 56 12.57 30.42 -13.16
CA GLY A 56 13.25 29.69 -14.23
C GLY A 56 13.88 28.38 -13.73
N GLN A 57 14.54 28.41 -12.58
CA GLN A 57 15.11 27.21 -11.94
C GLN A 57 14.03 26.20 -11.56
N CYS A 58 12.94 26.66 -10.94
CA CYS A 58 11.81 25.81 -10.57
C CYS A 58 11.18 25.14 -11.81
N ARG A 59 11.03 25.89 -12.91
CA ARG A 59 10.53 25.36 -14.19
C ARG A 59 11.44 24.24 -14.72
N MET A 60 12.75 24.43 -14.74
CA MET A 60 13.70 23.40 -15.20
C MET A 60 13.68 22.15 -14.33
N GLN A 61 13.57 22.31 -13.01
CA GLN A 61 13.44 21.18 -12.09
C GLN A 61 12.15 20.40 -12.36
N LEU A 62 11.02 21.09 -12.56
CA LEU A 62 9.75 20.46 -12.91
C LEU A 62 9.82 19.70 -14.24
N GLU A 63 10.43 20.29 -15.28
CA GLU A 63 10.61 19.63 -16.57
C GLU A 63 11.43 18.34 -16.46
N THR A 64 12.49 18.36 -15.63
CA THR A 64 13.34 17.19 -15.38
C THR A 64 12.56 16.10 -14.65
N ILE A 65 11.86 16.45 -13.57
CA ILE A 65 11.02 15.50 -12.81
C ILE A 65 9.97 14.88 -13.73
N VAL A 66 9.29 15.68 -14.57
CA VAL A 66 8.28 15.18 -15.51
C VAL A 66 8.90 14.19 -16.50
N ALA A 67 10.08 14.48 -17.04
CA ALA A 67 10.78 13.57 -17.95
C ALA A 67 11.12 12.23 -17.28
N GLU A 68 11.70 12.26 -16.07
CA GLU A 68 12.03 11.05 -15.31
C GLU A 68 10.79 10.22 -14.96
N GLN A 69 9.69 10.87 -14.57
CA GLN A 69 8.44 10.17 -14.25
C GLN A 69 7.83 9.52 -15.49
N LYS A 70 7.95 10.16 -16.66
CA LYS A 70 7.48 9.60 -17.94
C LYS A 70 8.27 8.35 -18.32
N GLU A 71 9.60 8.35 -18.16
CA GLU A 71 10.43 7.18 -18.43
C GLU A 71 10.09 6.01 -17.50
N LYS A 72 9.92 6.27 -16.20
CA LYS A 72 9.47 5.27 -15.22
C LYS A 72 8.08 4.70 -15.59
N MET A 73 7.16 5.55 -16.04
CA MET A 73 5.82 5.13 -16.44
C MET A 73 5.85 4.17 -17.64
N GLU A 74 6.68 4.46 -18.65
CA GLU A 74 6.84 3.56 -19.80
C GLU A 74 7.50 2.23 -19.41
N SER A 75 8.49 2.25 -18.52
CA SER A 75 9.10 1.03 -17.96
C SER A 75 8.07 0.17 -17.21
N PHE A 76 7.24 0.77 -16.35
CA PHE A 76 6.18 0.05 -15.65
C PHE A 76 5.12 -0.49 -16.61
N LYS A 77 4.74 0.28 -17.63
CA LYS A 77 3.79 -0.16 -18.66
C LYS A 77 4.31 -1.38 -19.44
N SER A 78 5.60 -1.38 -19.78
CA SER A 78 6.26 -2.54 -20.40
C SER A 78 6.22 -3.77 -19.48
N THR A 79 6.58 -3.59 -18.21
CA THR A 79 6.55 -4.65 -17.19
C THR A 79 5.14 -5.23 -17.01
N ILE A 80 4.12 -4.39 -16.91
CA ILE A 80 2.72 -4.81 -16.80
C ILE A 80 2.31 -5.63 -18.04
N THR A 81 2.71 -5.21 -19.23
CA THR A 81 2.40 -5.92 -20.48
C THR A 81 3.05 -7.30 -20.49
N MET A 82 4.32 -7.41 -20.05
CA MET A 82 5.02 -8.68 -19.93
C MET A 82 4.33 -9.60 -18.90
N LEU A 83 4.01 -9.09 -17.70
CA LEU A 83 3.35 -9.87 -16.66
C LEU A 83 1.96 -10.38 -17.10
N LYS A 84 1.20 -9.56 -17.83
CA LYS A 84 -0.07 -9.99 -18.44
C LYS A 84 0.13 -11.15 -19.41
N GLY A 85 1.13 -11.06 -20.30
CA GLY A 85 1.45 -12.15 -21.23
C GLY A 85 1.84 -13.45 -20.51
N VAL A 86 2.60 -13.36 -19.42
CA VAL A 86 2.93 -14.53 -18.57
C VAL A 86 1.67 -15.10 -17.91
N ALA A 87 0.79 -14.25 -17.38
CA ALA A 87 -0.45 -14.69 -16.76
C ALA A 87 -1.37 -15.40 -17.77
N ASP A 88 -1.54 -14.86 -18.97
CA ASP A 88 -2.35 -15.46 -20.03
C ASP A 88 -1.80 -16.83 -20.46
N LYS A 89 -0.47 -16.95 -20.62
CA LYS A 89 0.19 -18.21 -20.93
C LYS A 89 0.01 -19.23 -19.82
N CYS A 90 0.23 -18.83 -18.57
CA CYS A 90 0.02 -19.69 -17.40
C CYS A 90 -1.44 -20.16 -17.30
N GLN A 91 -2.40 -19.27 -17.59
CA GLN A 91 -3.82 -19.60 -17.60
C GLN A 91 -4.15 -20.61 -18.69
N ALA A 92 -3.60 -20.46 -19.90
CA ALA A 92 -3.77 -21.42 -20.98
C ALA A 92 -3.21 -22.80 -20.62
N ASP A 93 -1.99 -22.84 -20.06
CA ASP A 93 -1.34 -24.08 -19.61
C ASP A 93 -2.15 -24.78 -18.51
N CYS A 94 -2.69 -24.03 -17.54
CA CYS A 94 -3.58 -24.56 -16.52
C CYS A 94 -4.86 -25.17 -17.10
N ARG A 95 -5.48 -24.49 -18.09
CA ARG A 95 -6.69 -25.02 -18.76
C ARG A 95 -6.41 -26.32 -19.48
N GLU A 96 -5.29 -26.40 -20.20
CA GLU A 96 -4.88 -27.61 -20.92
C GLU A 96 -4.57 -28.77 -19.96
N LYS A 97 -3.84 -28.51 -18.86
CA LYS A 97 -3.58 -29.52 -17.82
C LYS A 97 -4.87 -30.01 -17.17
N ASN A 98 -5.81 -29.13 -16.86
CA ASN A 98 -7.11 -29.51 -16.30
C ASN A 98 -7.90 -30.42 -17.26
N LYS A 99 -7.86 -30.13 -18.56
CA LYS A 99 -8.48 -31.00 -19.57
C LYS A 99 -7.84 -32.40 -19.59
N ARG A 100 -6.52 -32.48 -19.49
CA ARG A 100 -5.80 -33.77 -19.42
C ARG A 100 -6.12 -34.56 -18.15
N ILE A 101 -6.19 -33.88 -17.00
CA ILE A 101 -6.59 -34.49 -15.73
C ILE A 101 -7.97 -35.12 -15.88
N LEU A 102 -8.94 -34.38 -16.45
CA LEU A 102 -10.30 -34.88 -16.67
C LEU A 102 -10.32 -36.13 -17.58
N GLU A 103 -9.50 -36.17 -18.63
CA GLU A 103 -9.41 -37.35 -19.50
C GLU A 103 -8.76 -38.55 -18.79
N VAL A 104 -7.74 -38.33 -17.97
CA VAL A 104 -7.11 -39.38 -17.15
C VAL A 104 -8.09 -39.92 -16.10
N GLU A 105 -8.91 -39.07 -15.48
CA GLU A 105 -9.94 -39.49 -14.55
C GLU A 105 -10.99 -40.38 -15.23
N LYS A 106 -11.47 -39.99 -16.42
CA LYS A 106 -12.41 -40.81 -17.21
C LYS A 106 -11.83 -42.18 -17.55
N THR A 107 -10.57 -42.24 -17.96
CA THR A 107 -9.93 -43.52 -18.31
C THR A 107 -9.71 -44.39 -17.07
N ASN A 108 -9.29 -43.81 -15.94
CA ASN A 108 -9.19 -44.51 -14.66
C ASN A 108 -10.54 -45.10 -14.23
N ILE A 109 -11.62 -44.32 -14.25
CA ILE A 109 -12.97 -44.83 -13.93
C ILE A 109 -13.34 -46.02 -14.83
N ARG A 110 -13.04 -45.94 -16.13
CA ARG A 110 -13.31 -47.03 -17.09
C ARG A 110 -12.49 -48.30 -16.76
N LEU A 111 -11.20 -48.14 -16.47
CA LEU A 111 -10.30 -49.23 -16.11
C LEU A 111 -10.72 -49.88 -14.78
N THR A 112 -11.05 -49.09 -13.75
CA THR A 112 -11.55 -49.61 -12.47
C THR A 112 -12.80 -50.45 -12.66
N ARG A 113 -13.78 -50.00 -13.46
CA ARG A 113 -14.98 -50.80 -13.79
C ARG A 113 -14.66 -52.09 -14.54
N GLN A 114 -13.67 -52.07 -15.44
CA GLN A 114 -13.22 -53.28 -16.14
C GLN A 114 -12.55 -54.28 -15.18
N LEU A 115 -11.73 -53.80 -14.25
CA LEU A 115 -11.10 -54.62 -13.22
C LEU A 115 -12.13 -55.24 -12.27
N GLU A 116 -13.13 -54.47 -11.83
CA GLU A 116 -14.25 -54.99 -11.03
C GLU A 116 -15.00 -56.10 -11.77
N LYS A 117 -15.30 -55.88 -13.06
CA LYS A 117 -15.99 -56.88 -13.89
C LYS A 117 -15.15 -58.16 -14.09
N ALA A 118 -13.84 -58.01 -14.29
CA ALA A 118 -12.91 -59.14 -14.42
C ALA A 118 -12.74 -59.94 -13.11
N ARG A 119 -12.79 -59.26 -11.96
CA ARG A 119 -12.84 -59.90 -10.63
C ARG A 119 -14.14 -60.67 -10.43
N SER A 120 -15.29 -60.09 -10.82
CA SER A 120 -16.58 -60.78 -10.73
C SER A 120 -16.69 -61.98 -11.68
N SER A 121 -16.04 -61.95 -12.85
CA SER A 121 -16.00 -63.10 -13.78
C SER A 121 -14.99 -64.18 -13.40
N SER A 122 -13.99 -63.88 -12.56
CA SER A 122 -13.02 -64.85 -12.03
C SER A 122 -13.46 -65.49 -10.71
N GLY A 123 -14.63 -65.11 -10.17
CA GLY A 123 -15.21 -65.63 -8.93
C GLY A 123 -15.90 -67.00 -9.03
N HIS A 124 -15.44 -67.89 -9.93
CA HIS A 124 -15.77 -69.32 -9.91
C HIS A 124 -14.48 -70.11 -9.67
N GLY A 125 -14.02 -70.15 -8.42
CA GLY A 125 -12.83 -70.90 -8.07
C GLY A 125 -12.46 -70.82 -6.58
N ALA A 126 -12.98 -71.78 -5.83
CA ALA A 126 -12.49 -72.30 -4.55
C ALA A 126 -12.48 -71.34 -3.33
N GLY A 127 -13.42 -71.61 -2.42
CA GLY A 127 -13.25 -71.27 -1.02
C GLY A 127 -12.07 -72.02 -0.41
N LEU A 128 -11.41 -71.36 0.55
CA LEU A 128 -10.66 -71.98 1.63
C LEU A 128 -10.64 -70.95 2.76
N GLU A 129 -11.49 -71.22 3.74
CA GLU A 129 -11.45 -70.60 5.06
C GLU A 129 -10.07 -70.87 5.68
N GLY A 130 -9.36 -69.79 6.01
CA GLY A 130 -8.08 -69.81 6.72
C GLY A 130 -8.23 -69.04 8.02
N THR A 131 -8.67 -69.75 9.05
CA THR A 131 -8.70 -69.37 10.46
C THR A 131 -7.43 -68.65 10.91
N VAL A 132 -7.57 -67.44 11.45
CA VAL A 132 -6.69 -66.94 12.53
C VAL A 132 -7.57 -66.30 13.60
N GLN A 133 -7.59 -66.95 14.77
CA GLN A 133 -8.31 -66.54 15.97
C GLN A 133 -7.46 -65.62 16.87
N SER A 134 -8.12 -64.54 17.33
CA SER A 134 -8.08 -63.97 18.71
C SER A 134 -6.90 -63.08 19.19
N PRO A 135 -7.06 -62.22 20.24
CA PRO A 135 -8.28 -61.62 20.84
C PRO A 135 -8.21 -60.12 21.31
N SER A 136 -9.39 -59.45 21.30
CA SER A 136 -9.89 -58.40 22.26
C SER A 136 -9.41 -56.92 22.15
N PRO A 137 -10.06 -55.93 22.82
CA PRO A 137 -11.30 -55.26 22.38
C PRO A 137 -11.25 -53.71 22.50
N GLY A 138 -12.06 -52.99 21.71
CA GLY A 138 -12.45 -51.62 22.06
C GLY A 138 -12.13 -50.55 21.03
N ALA A 139 -13.16 -50.21 20.25
CA ALA A 139 -13.51 -48.91 19.69
C ALA A 139 -14.22 -49.18 18.38
N GLY A 140 -15.54 -48.99 18.35
CA GLY A 140 -16.28 -48.90 17.11
C GLY A 140 -15.65 -47.80 16.27
N VAL A 141 -14.94 -48.18 15.23
CA VAL A 141 -14.64 -47.31 14.11
C VAL A 141 -15.54 -47.79 12.99
N ASP A 142 -16.53 -46.95 12.72
CA ASP A 142 -17.50 -47.14 11.67
C ASP A 142 -16.74 -47.21 10.35
N ASP A 143 -16.65 -48.44 9.81
CA ASP A 143 -16.04 -48.79 8.53
C ASP A 143 -16.94 -48.28 7.38
N LYS A 144 -17.09 -46.95 7.28
CA LYS A 144 -17.84 -46.24 6.23
C LYS A 144 -17.22 -44.89 5.87
N SER A 145 -15.91 -44.68 6.08
CA SER A 145 -15.21 -43.55 5.47
C SER A 145 -14.81 -43.87 4.04
N GLN A 146 -15.77 -43.63 3.15
CA GLN A 146 -15.63 -43.19 1.77
C GLN A 146 -14.21 -42.66 1.47
N ALA A 147 -13.55 -43.24 0.46
CA ALA A 147 -12.26 -42.75 -0.03
C ALA A 147 -12.42 -41.30 -0.53
N MET A 148 -12.08 -40.34 0.32
CA MET A 148 -12.13 -38.90 0.03
C MET A 148 -11.10 -38.58 -1.05
N THR A 149 -11.55 -37.93 -2.13
CA THR A 149 -10.72 -37.57 -3.27
C THR A 149 -9.64 -36.56 -2.88
N ILE A 150 -8.57 -36.50 -3.67
CA ILE A 150 -7.46 -35.54 -3.45
C ILE A 150 -7.97 -34.08 -3.51
N ILE A 151 -8.99 -33.81 -4.34
CA ILE A 151 -9.61 -32.49 -4.47
C ILE A 151 -10.33 -32.11 -3.17
N GLU A 152 -11.17 -33.00 -2.63
CA GLU A 152 -11.89 -32.78 -1.37
C GLU A 152 -10.92 -32.57 -0.19
N GLN A 153 -9.80 -33.30 -0.17
CA GLN A 153 -8.76 -33.11 0.85
C GLN A 153 -8.13 -31.71 0.79
N GLU A 154 -7.83 -31.21 -0.41
CA GLU A 154 -7.24 -29.89 -0.59
C GLU A 154 -8.24 -28.76 -0.31
N GLU A 155 -9.52 -28.94 -0.67
CA GLU A 155 -10.59 -28.02 -0.30
C GLU A 155 -10.76 -27.92 1.22
N ILE A 156 -10.83 -29.06 1.92
CA ILE A 156 -10.88 -29.11 3.38
C ILE A 156 -9.67 -28.41 3.99
N ARG A 157 -8.48 -28.60 3.43
CA ARG A 157 -7.25 -27.92 3.87
C ARG A 157 -7.36 -26.41 3.70
N ALA A 158 -7.83 -25.95 2.55
CA ALA A 158 -8.02 -24.52 2.26
C ALA A 158 -9.04 -23.88 3.21
N TYR A 159 -10.14 -24.57 3.51
CA TYR A 159 -11.13 -24.10 4.48
C TYR A 159 -10.60 -24.08 5.90
N ARG A 160 -9.85 -25.12 6.32
CA ARG A 160 -9.17 -25.14 7.63
C ARG A 160 -8.23 -23.95 7.80
N LEU A 161 -7.46 -23.58 6.76
CA LEU A 161 -6.56 -22.43 6.82
C LEU A 161 -7.29 -21.09 7.03
N LYS A 162 -8.53 -20.95 6.53
CA LYS A 162 -9.35 -19.75 6.75
C LYS A 162 -9.79 -19.60 8.21
N VAL A 163 -10.02 -20.71 8.90
CA VAL A 163 -10.51 -20.74 10.28
C VAL A 163 -9.36 -20.72 11.29
N LYS A 164 -8.24 -21.38 10.98
CA LYS A 164 -7.10 -21.54 11.90
C LYS A 164 -6.25 -20.28 12.02
N CYS A 165 -5.66 -20.08 13.19
CA CYS A 165 -4.72 -19.00 13.46
C CYS A 165 -3.48 -19.16 12.57
N SER A 166 -3.03 -18.08 11.92
CA SER A 166 -1.84 -18.13 11.04
C SER A 166 -0.52 -18.26 11.80
N ILE A 167 -0.51 -18.06 13.12
CA ILE A 167 0.70 -18.15 13.96
C ILE A 167 0.91 -19.60 14.40
N CYS A 168 -0.04 -20.19 15.13
CA CYS A 168 0.10 -21.55 15.64
C CYS A 168 -0.48 -22.64 14.71
N GLN A 169 -1.33 -22.28 13.75
CA GLN A 169 -2.03 -23.21 12.85
C GLN A 169 -2.88 -24.30 13.54
N GLN A 170 -3.02 -24.25 14.86
CA GLN A 170 -3.77 -25.21 15.67
C GLN A 170 -5.11 -24.64 16.16
N ASN A 171 -5.08 -23.45 16.78
CA ASN A 171 -6.25 -22.83 17.39
C ASN A 171 -7.03 -22.03 16.35
N ASP A 172 -8.35 -21.93 16.54
CA ASP A 172 -9.21 -21.13 15.67
C ASP A 172 -9.03 -19.63 15.93
N LYS A 173 -9.37 -18.83 14.92
CA LYS A 173 -9.36 -17.37 15.05
C LYS A 173 -10.49 -16.94 15.99
N GLN A 174 -10.13 -16.22 17.04
CA GLN A 174 -11.04 -15.75 18.10
C GLN A 174 -10.89 -14.25 18.36
N VAL A 175 -9.88 -13.61 17.78
CA VAL A 175 -9.54 -12.21 18.02
C VAL A 175 -9.23 -11.53 16.68
N ALA A 176 -9.76 -10.33 16.49
CA ALA A 176 -9.44 -9.43 15.40
C ALA A 176 -8.73 -8.18 15.93
N LEU A 177 -7.68 -7.73 15.23
CA LEU A 177 -7.01 -6.47 15.51
C LEU A 177 -7.73 -5.33 14.78
N GLN A 178 -8.42 -4.44 15.50
CA GLN A 178 -9.33 -3.43 14.95
C GLN A 178 -8.68 -2.48 13.92
N LYS A 179 -7.36 -2.23 14.03
CA LYS A 179 -6.64 -1.31 13.12
C LYS A 179 -6.38 -1.89 11.72
N CYS A 180 -6.29 -3.21 11.59
CA CYS A 180 -5.95 -3.85 10.30
C CYS A 180 -6.85 -5.05 9.96
N MET A 181 -7.81 -5.38 10.83
CA MET A 181 -8.79 -6.46 10.68
C MET A 181 -8.19 -7.86 10.47
N HIS A 182 -6.93 -8.07 10.83
CA HIS A 182 -6.30 -9.38 10.81
C HIS A 182 -6.68 -10.18 12.05
N CYS A 183 -6.94 -11.48 11.85
CA CYS A 183 -7.53 -12.35 12.87
C CYS A 183 -6.61 -13.51 13.28
N PHE A 184 -6.52 -13.74 14.59
CA PHE A 184 -5.65 -14.72 15.26
C PHE A 184 -6.39 -15.41 16.42
N CYS A 185 -5.78 -16.44 17.03
CA CYS A 185 -6.31 -17.02 18.26
C CYS A 185 -5.95 -16.14 19.47
N ARG A 186 -6.73 -16.25 20.55
CA ARG A 186 -6.51 -15.44 21.77
C ARG A 186 -5.15 -15.70 22.40
N THR A 187 -4.72 -16.97 22.45
CA THR A 187 -3.44 -17.39 23.02
C THR A 187 -2.27 -16.68 22.35
N CYS A 188 -2.17 -16.71 21.02
CA CYS A 188 -1.06 -16.08 20.30
C CYS A 188 -1.06 -14.55 20.41
N VAL A 189 -2.23 -13.90 20.45
CA VAL A 189 -2.26 -12.44 20.68
C VAL A 189 -1.71 -12.10 22.06
N ASN A 190 -2.13 -12.84 23.09
CA ASN A 190 -1.71 -12.59 24.46
C ASN A 190 -0.22 -12.90 24.69
N GLU A 191 0.23 -14.09 24.31
CA GLU A 191 1.60 -14.56 24.58
C GLU A 191 2.62 -13.89 23.64
N THR A 192 2.35 -13.91 22.33
CA THR A 192 3.35 -13.51 21.32
C THR A 192 3.37 -12.01 21.07
N MET A 193 2.29 -11.27 21.34
CA MET A 193 2.21 -9.84 21.05
C MET A 193 2.13 -8.97 22.31
N ILE A 194 1.29 -9.34 23.28
CA ILE A 194 1.07 -8.51 24.49
C ILE A 194 2.15 -8.76 25.54
N GLN A 195 2.36 -10.01 25.96
CA GLN A 195 3.37 -10.36 26.97
C GLN A 195 4.79 -10.07 26.47
N ALA A 196 5.10 -10.41 25.22
CA ALA A 196 6.37 -10.08 24.57
C ALA A 196 6.55 -8.59 24.22
N ARG A 197 5.57 -7.74 24.54
CA ARG A 197 5.54 -6.29 24.24
C ARG A 197 5.76 -5.93 22.76
N ASN A 198 5.50 -6.87 21.85
CA ASN A 198 5.62 -6.66 20.40
C ASN A 198 4.23 -6.39 19.79
N ARG A 199 3.70 -5.19 20.06
CA ARG A 199 2.35 -4.76 19.63
C ARG A 199 2.30 -4.34 18.16
N LYS A 200 2.72 -5.25 17.27
CA LYS A 200 2.64 -5.13 15.81
C LYS A 200 1.96 -6.37 15.24
N CYS A 201 1.09 -6.17 14.26
CA CYS A 201 0.44 -7.27 13.57
C CYS A 201 1.48 -8.14 12.84
N PRO A 202 1.53 -9.48 13.04
CA PRO A 202 2.48 -10.35 12.34
C PRO A 202 2.30 -10.42 10.81
N LEU A 203 1.11 -10.07 10.30
CA LEU A 203 0.80 -10.14 8.87
C LEU A 203 1.15 -8.86 8.11
N CYS A 204 0.98 -7.68 8.72
CA CYS A 204 1.17 -6.39 8.03
C CYS A 204 2.05 -5.38 8.78
N GLY A 205 2.53 -5.70 9.98
CA GLY A 205 3.39 -4.82 10.78
C GLY A 205 2.68 -3.62 11.44
N GLN A 206 1.37 -3.44 11.21
CA GLN A 206 0.60 -2.34 11.77
C GLN A 206 0.63 -2.38 13.31
N ARG A 207 0.96 -1.26 13.94
CA ARG A 207 0.94 -1.12 15.40
C ARG A 207 -0.50 -1.09 15.91
N PHE A 208 -0.73 -1.70 17.07
CA PHE A 208 -2.04 -1.71 17.74
C PHE A 208 -1.88 -1.55 19.26
N SER A 209 -2.94 -1.17 19.95
CA SER A 209 -3.01 -1.16 21.42
C SER A 209 -3.93 -2.27 21.95
N GLU A 210 -3.90 -2.50 23.25
CA GLU A 210 -4.76 -3.50 23.90
C GLU A 210 -6.26 -3.17 23.71
N SER A 211 -6.62 -1.89 23.61
CA SER A 211 -7.97 -1.44 23.29
C SER A 211 -8.44 -1.79 21.87
N ASP A 212 -7.51 -2.09 20.96
CA ASP A 212 -7.79 -2.47 19.57
C ASP A 212 -8.06 -3.97 19.42
N ILE A 213 -8.00 -4.74 20.50
CA ILE A 213 -8.20 -6.19 20.50
C ILE A 213 -9.70 -6.47 20.64
N ARG A 214 -10.31 -7.05 19.61
CA ARG A 214 -11.75 -7.40 19.62
C ARG A 214 -11.93 -8.90 19.52
N THR A 215 -12.75 -9.47 20.40
CA THR A 215 -13.17 -10.87 20.30
C THR A 215 -14.09 -11.04 19.09
N ILE A 216 -13.89 -12.10 18.33
CA ILE A 216 -14.78 -12.53 17.26
C ILE A 216 -15.25 -13.96 17.55
N HIS A 217 -16.49 -14.24 17.18
CA HIS A 217 -17.08 -15.58 17.25
C HIS A 217 -17.34 -16.04 15.82
N LEU A 218 -16.64 -17.10 15.40
CA LEU A 218 -16.96 -17.81 14.16
C LEU A 218 -18.21 -18.65 14.45
N LEU A 219 -19.18 -18.66 13.53
CA LEU A 219 -20.49 -19.30 13.73
C LEU A 219 -20.32 -20.72 14.28
N GLU A 220 -20.86 -20.97 15.47
CA GLU A 220 -21.10 -22.32 15.97
C GLU A 220 -22.34 -22.83 15.23
N VAL A 221 -22.15 -23.76 14.29
CA VAL A 221 -23.27 -24.54 13.77
C VAL A 221 -23.60 -25.54 14.88
N GLY A 222 -24.64 -25.24 15.66
CA GLY A 222 -25.18 -26.18 16.62
C GLY A 222 -25.66 -27.45 15.90
N GLU A 223 -25.33 -28.60 16.47
CA GLU A 223 -25.87 -29.92 16.07
C GLU A 223 -27.38 -29.99 16.30
#